data_AF-A0AAY5KUG3-F1
#
_entry.id   AF-A0AAY5KUG3-F1
#
_cell.length_a   1.000
_cell.length_b   1.000
_cell.length_c   1.000
_cell.angle_alpha   90.00
_cell.angle_beta   90.00
_cell.angle_gamma   90.00
#
_symmetry.space_group_name_H-M   'P 1'
#
loop_
_entity.id
_entity.type
_entity.pdbx_description
1 polymer ?
#
loop_
_entity_poly.entity_id
_entity_poly.type
_entity_poly.pdbx_seq_one_letter_code
_entity_poly.pdbx_strand_id
1 'polypeptide(L)'
;MLCATVGGRSQKWCRLVWTLCATVGRQSQRWWGLVWTLCATVVVGARSGAGWSGCCVPPFRCGAREGADWVKKLPKHLREAQISTERTHLIADPVKKPRQRYVQKDGKCNVHHGNVQETYRYLSDLFTTLVDLRWRLSLFIFTLVYVVNWLFFGLLWYIIALIRGDLWHSDEDGWTPCVENLNSFVSAFLFSIETETTIGYGYRVITEKCPEGIILLLIQAILGSIVNAMMVGCMFVKISQPKNRAETLMFSHKAVISVRDNKLCLMFRVGDLRNSHIVEASIRAKLIRSQQTKEGEFIPLNQTDINIGFDTGDDRLFLVSPLIISHEINEKSPFWELSQAQMDKEEFEIVVILEGMVEATGMTCQARSSYLDKEVLWGYRFTPVLSLEKGFYEVDYNSFHDIYKTNTPSCSAKELAATLREGQLLPTLSLQMSEPPKPYALDPLSTLNPFTKDVDKEEEGEREETNGSAAALQDQP
;
A
#
# COMPACT_ATOMS: atom_id res chain seq x y z
N MET A 1 39.67 33.34 0.87
CA MET A 1 39.89 34.57 1.65
C MET A 1 39.21 35.77 0.96
N LEU A 2 37.90 35.68 0.71
CA LEU A 2 37.13 36.62 -0.15
C LEU A 2 35.70 36.76 0.39
N CYS A 3 35.48 37.61 1.40
CA CYS A 3 34.15 37.83 1.99
C CYS A 3 34.02 39.17 2.74
N ALA A 4 34.80 40.19 2.37
CA ALA A 4 34.94 41.43 3.15
C ALA A 4 33.93 42.56 2.79
N THR A 5 33.22 42.46 1.65
CA THR A 5 32.58 43.62 1.00
C THR A 5 31.16 43.35 0.45
N VAL A 6 30.31 42.61 1.17
CA VAL A 6 28.86 42.53 0.90
C VAL A 6 28.03 42.62 2.19
N GLY A 7 26.95 43.40 2.16
CA GLY A 7 26.16 43.79 3.33
C GLY A 7 25.41 42.68 4.08
N GLY A 8 25.02 42.98 5.33
CA GLY A 8 24.65 42.01 6.37
C GLY A 8 23.46 41.07 6.13
N ARG A 9 22.64 41.25 5.08
CA ARG A 9 21.65 40.22 4.68
C ARG A 9 22.33 39.01 4.02
N SER A 10 23.42 39.21 3.27
CA SER A 10 24.15 38.13 2.59
C SER A 10 24.87 37.21 3.58
N GLN A 11 25.48 37.76 4.63
CA GLN A 11 26.18 36.97 5.65
C GLN A 11 25.28 35.95 6.37
N LYS A 12 23.97 36.23 6.55
CA LYS A 12 23.03 35.27 7.13
C LYS A 12 22.77 34.08 6.20
N TRP A 13 22.63 34.34 4.89
CA TRP A 13 22.51 33.28 3.88
C TRP A 13 23.80 32.45 3.77
N CYS A 14 24.97 33.08 3.70
CA CYS A 14 26.24 32.35 3.66
C CYS A 14 26.45 31.47 4.91
N ARG A 15 26.08 31.95 6.11
CA ARG A 15 26.11 31.11 7.33
C ARG A 15 25.11 29.97 7.27
N LEU A 16 23.89 30.19 6.77
CA LEU A 16 22.88 29.13 6.64
C LEU A 16 23.34 28.03 5.65
N VAL A 17 23.81 28.42 4.47
CA VAL A 17 24.34 27.51 3.44
C VAL A 17 25.58 26.77 3.93
N TRP A 18 26.52 27.45 4.59
CA TRP A 18 27.71 26.80 5.16
C TRP A 18 27.35 25.82 6.29
N THR A 19 26.36 26.14 7.12
CA THR A 19 25.84 25.23 8.15
C THR A 19 25.14 24.02 7.52
N LEU A 20 24.33 24.21 6.48
CA LEU A 20 23.68 23.13 5.73
C LEU A 20 24.74 22.21 5.10
N CYS A 21 25.73 22.75 4.38
CA CYS A 21 26.84 21.95 3.83
C CYS A 21 27.65 21.22 4.93
N ALA A 22 27.89 21.85 6.09
CA ALA A 22 28.57 21.22 7.22
C ALA A 22 27.71 20.17 7.96
N THR A 23 26.39 20.17 7.75
CA THR A 23 25.45 19.16 8.27
C THR A 23 25.35 17.99 7.30
N VAL A 24 25.18 18.28 5.99
CA VAL A 24 25.19 17.29 4.91
C VAL A 24 26.54 16.56 4.85
N GLY A 25 27.67 17.26 5.02
CA GLY A 25 28.99 16.64 5.11
C GLY A 25 29.14 15.70 6.31
N ARG A 26 28.58 16.05 7.47
CA ARG A 26 28.57 15.18 8.66
C ARG A 26 27.60 14.00 8.54
N GLN A 27 26.47 14.15 7.83
CA GLN A 27 25.63 13.01 7.46
C GLN A 27 26.33 12.11 6.44
N SER A 28 26.99 12.68 5.43
CA SER A 28 27.80 11.93 4.45
C SER A 28 28.86 11.07 5.14
N GLN A 29 29.68 11.64 6.04
CA GLN A 29 30.66 10.84 6.78
C GLN A 29 30.04 9.76 7.68
N ARG A 30 28.84 9.98 8.26
CA ARG A 30 28.11 8.92 8.98
C ARG A 30 27.63 7.81 8.05
N TRP A 31 27.15 8.13 6.84
CA TRP A 31 26.77 7.15 5.83
C TRP A 31 27.98 6.38 5.29
N TRP A 32 29.08 7.04 4.97
CA TRP A 32 30.33 6.39 4.59
C TRP A 32 30.89 5.50 5.71
N GLY A 33 30.79 5.90 6.98
CA GLY A 33 31.14 5.06 8.12
C GLY A 33 30.27 3.80 8.25
N LEU A 34 28.96 3.90 8.01
CA LEU A 34 28.05 2.75 7.97
C LEU A 34 28.35 1.81 6.78
N VAL A 35 28.59 2.37 5.59
CA VAL A 35 28.99 1.60 4.39
C VAL A 35 30.33 0.89 4.60
N TRP A 36 31.32 1.57 5.20
CA TRP A 36 32.62 0.97 5.51
C TRP A 36 32.48 -0.16 6.55
N THR A 37 31.65 0.03 7.58
CA THR A 37 31.36 -1.02 8.59
C THR A 37 30.69 -2.24 7.96
N LEU A 38 29.72 -2.04 7.06
CA LEU A 38 29.06 -3.12 6.33
C LEU A 38 30.03 -3.87 5.39
N CYS A 39 30.84 -3.14 4.61
CA CYS A 39 31.86 -3.73 3.75
C CYS A 39 32.93 -4.51 4.56
N ALA A 40 33.39 -3.96 5.69
CA ALA A 40 34.33 -4.64 6.58
C ALA A 40 33.75 -5.95 7.14
N THR A 41 32.46 -5.95 7.53
CA THR A 41 31.77 -7.15 8.01
C THR A 41 31.72 -8.25 6.95
N VAL A 42 31.41 -7.88 5.69
CA VAL A 42 31.38 -8.82 4.55
C VAL A 42 32.78 -9.35 4.21
N VAL A 43 33.82 -8.50 4.25
CA VAL A 43 35.19 -8.89 3.92
C VAL A 43 35.85 -9.75 5.01
N VAL A 44 35.61 -9.47 6.29
CA VAL A 44 36.15 -10.28 7.40
C VAL A 44 35.47 -11.65 7.46
N GLY A 45 34.15 -11.72 7.24
CA GLY A 45 33.39 -12.98 7.19
C GLY A 45 33.85 -13.97 6.10
N ALA A 46 34.63 -13.52 5.12
CA ALA A 46 35.19 -14.34 4.05
C ALA A 46 36.60 -14.90 4.34
N ARG A 47 37.20 -14.63 5.51
CA ARG A 47 38.62 -14.95 5.79
C ARG A 47 38.93 -15.79 7.03
N SER A 48 37.96 -16.07 7.91
CA SER A 48 38.17 -16.87 9.13
C SER A 48 37.64 -18.31 8.99
N GLY A 49 38.45 -19.17 8.35
CA GLY A 49 38.18 -20.62 8.26
C GLY A 49 38.62 -21.39 9.51
N ALA A 50 37.79 -21.44 10.54
CA ALA A 50 37.90 -22.38 11.66
C ALA A 50 36.50 -22.61 12.25
N GLY A 51 36.12 -23.86 12.52
CA GLY A 51 34.78 -24.22 13.02
C GLY A 51 34.82 -25.15 14.22
N TRP A 52 33.66 -25.36 14.85
CA TRP A 52 33.27 -26.38 15.85
C TRP A 52 31.73 -26.28 16.01
N SER A 53 30.94 -27.27 16.47
CA SER A 53 30.89 -28.72 16.24
C SER A 53 29.74 -29.31 17.10
N GLY A 54 28.74 -29.94 16.48
CA GLY A 54 27.58 -30.57 17.16
C GLY A 54 26.47 -29.58 17.60
N CYS A 55 25.23 -30.00 17.90
CA CYS A 55 24.55 -31.31 17.74
C CYS A 55 23.03 -31.13 18.02
N CYS A 56 22.08 -31.97 17.58
CA CYS A 56 22.13 -33.14 16.68
C CYS A 56 21.45 -32.82 15.31
N VAL A 57 20.35 -33.38 14.78
CA VAL A 57 19.37 -34.44 15.15
C VAL A 57 19.09 -35.34 13.91
N PRO A 58 19.11 -36.69 14.02
CA PRO A 58 18.91 -37.63 12.91
C PRO A 58 17.60 -38.48 13.07
N PRO A 59 17.34 -39.57 12.30
CA PRO A 59 17.85 -40.05 11.01
C PRO A 59 16.74 -40.42 9.98
N PHE A 60 17.11 -41.16 8.93
CA PHE A 60 16.30 -41.98 8.00
C PHE A 60 15.60 -41.30 6.81
N ARG A 61 15.59 -41.88 5.60
CA ARG A 61 16.28 -43.10 5.07
C ARG A 61 16.57 -42.90 3.57
N CYS A 62 17.73 -43.36 3.10
CA CYS A 62 18.05 -43.39 1.66
C CYS A 62 17.50 -44.66 0.97
N GLY A 63 17.06 -44.53 -0.28
CA GLY A 63 16.60 -45.60 -1.16
C GLY A 63 16.95 -45.25 -2.61
N ALA A 64 17.31 -46.24 -3.42
CA ALA A 64 18.08 -46.04 -4.66
C ALA A 64 17.30 -46.38 -5.96
N ARG A 65 18.02 -46.30 -7.09
CA ARG A 65 17.65 -46.59 -8.49
C ARG A 65 16.98 -45.43 -9.25
N GLU A 66 17.55 -44.89 -10.32
CA GLU A 66 18.09 -45.42 -11.61
C GLU A 66 17.04 -45.37 -12.74
N GLY A 67 17.36 -44.68 -13.85
CA GLY A 67 16.83 -44.98 -15.19
C GLY A 67 15.89 -43.95 -15.85
N ALA A 68 15.86 -44.03 -17.19
CA ALA A 68 14.80 -43.56 -18.11
C ALA A 68 14.57 -42.03 -18.26
N ASP A 69 15.61 -41.39 -18.79
CA ASP A 69 15.56 -40.50 -19.96
C ASP A 69 14.32 -40.63 -20.91
N TRP A 70 13.92 -39.51 -21.52
CA TRP A 70 13.04 -39.33 -22.70
C TRP A 70 11.79 -40.23 -22.93
N VAL A 71 10.59 -39.66 -22.72
CA VAL A 71 9.40 -39.99 -23.53
C VAL A 71 8.77 -38.72 -24.12
N LYS A 72 8.61 -38.70 -25.45
CA LYS A 72 8.02 -37.58 -26.21
C LYS A 72 6.50 -37.76 -26.38
N LYS A 73 5.82 -36.64 -26.64
CA LYS A 73 4.43 -36.47 -27.13
C LYS A 73 3.78 -37.72 -27.75
N LEU A 74 2.57 -38.09 -27.30
CA LEU A 74 1.58 -38.83 -28.10
C LEU A 74 0.16 -38.22 -27.97
N PRO A 75 -0.75 -38.39 -28.96
CA PRO A 75 -2.03 -37.65 -29.03
C PRO A 75 -3.24 -38.35 -28.38
N LYS A 76 -4.37 -37.63 -28.31
CA LYS A 76 -5.60 -37.95 -27.55
C LYS A 76 -6.54 -39.02 -28.16
N HIS A 77 -6.02 -40.09 -28.77
CA HIS A 77 -6.84 -41.16 -29.37
C HIS A 77 -6.31 -42.53 -28.93
N LEU A 78 -7.21 -43.51 -28.72
CA LEU A 78 -7.01 -44.79 -28.00
C LEU A 78 -7.09 -44.72 -26.46
N ARG A 79 -8.25 -44.36 -25.90
CA ARG A 79 -8.70 -44.87 -24.59
C ARG A 79 -10.23 -45.01 -24.43
N GLU A 80 -10.93 -45.32 -25.51
CA GLU A 80 -12.30 -45.87 -25.44
C GLU A 80 -12.22 -47.38 -25.64
N ALA A 81 -12.20 -48.11 -24.52
CA ALA A 81 -12.34 -49.56 -24.44
C ALA A 81 -12.94 -49.89 -23.07
N GLN A 82 -14.05 -50.63 -23.05
CA GLN A 82 -14.83 -50.86 -21.83
C GLN A 82 -14.16 -51.88 -20.89
N ILE A 83 -14.18 -51.58 -19.59
CA ILE A 83 -14.45 -52.60 -18.57
C ILE A 83 -15.46 -52.00 -17.60
N SER A 84 -16.63 -52.63 -17.48
CA SER A 84 -17.61 -52.34 -16.44
C SER A 84 -17.27 -53.13 -15.17
N THR A 85 -17.21 -52.46 -14.03
CA THR A 85 -17.26 -53.12 -12.72
C THR A 85 -17.96 -52.22 -11.72
N GLU A 86 -19.13 -52.67 -11.27
CA GLU A 86 -19.99 -51.97 -10.34
C GLU A 86 -19.51 -52.20 -8.90
N ARG A 87 -18.84 -51.21 -8.29
CA ARG A 87 -18.72 -51.13 -6.83
C ARG A 87 -18.24 -49.77 -6.30
N THR A 88 -18.75 -49.46 -5.11
CA THR A 88 -18.27 -48.42 -4.19
C THR A 88 -18.52 -46.97 -4.63
N HIS A 89 -19.70 -46.47 -4.28
CA HIS A 89 -19.85 -45.05 -3.92
C HIS A 89 -18.83 -44.70 -2.82
N LEU A 90 -17.82 -43.90 -3.14
CA LEU A 90 -17.14 -42.94 -2.24
C LEU A 90 -16.20 -42.06 -3.10
N ILE A 91 -16.77 -41.40 -4.11
CA ILE A 91 -16.09 -40.27 -4.76
C ILE A 91 -16.11 -39.13 -3.74
N ALA A 92 -14.98 -38.92 -3.05
CA ALA A 92 -14.77 -37.69 -2.31
C ALA A 92 -14.88 -36.51 -3.29
N ASP A 93 -15.64 -35.47 -2.92
CA ASP A 93 -15.82 -34.29 -3.76
C ASP A 93 -14.45 -33.79 -4.25
N PRO A 94 -14.28 -33.55 -5.57
CA PRO A 94 -13.00 -33.09 -6.10
C PRO A 94 -12.70 -31.72 -5.49
N VAL A 95 -11.79 -31.71 -4.51
CA VAL A 95 -11.45 -30.53 -3.69
C VAL A 95 -11.19 -29.36 -4.63
N LYS A 96 -12.17 -28.46 -4.74
CA LYS A 96 -12.14 -27.35 -5.71
C LYS A 96 -10.86 -26.57 -5.47
N LYS A 97 -9.93 -26.64 -6.43
CA LYS A 97 -8.66 -25.90 -6.36
C LYS A 97 -9.00 -24.44 -6.05
N PRO A 98 -8.35 -23.81 -5.05
CA PRO A 98 -8.69 -22.46 -4.65
C PRO A 98 -8.60 -21.52 -5.87
N ARG A 99 -9.69 -20.79 -6.14
CA ARG A 99 -9.80 -19.86 -7.28
C ARG A 99 -8.63 -18.88 -7.23
N GLN A 100 -7.90 -18.76 -8.35
CA GLN A 100 -6.81 -17.81 -8.44
C GLN A 100 -7.37 -16.39 -8.57
N ARG A 101 -7.27 -15.62 -7.48
CA ARG A 101 -7.70 -14.22 -7.41
C ARG A 101 -6.87 -13.30 -8.30
N TYR A 102 -7.48 -12.27 -8.87
CA TYR A 102 -6.84 -11.27 -9.72
C TYR A 102 -5.95 -10.32 -8.90
N VAL A 103 -6.39 -9.92 -7.70
CA VAL A 103 -5.60 -9.13 -6.74
C VAL A 103 -5.52 -9.86 -5.40
N GLN A 104 -4.34 -9.85 -4.77
CA GLN A 104 -4.14 -10.40 -3.42
C GLN A 104 -4.68 -9.44 -2.35
N LYS A 105 -4.90 -9.92 -1.11
CA LYS A 105 -5.29 -9.03 0.01
C LYS A 105 -4.27 -7.89 0.21
N ASP A 106 -2.99 -8.18 0.01
CA ASP A 106 -1.83 -7.27 -0.03
C ASP A 106 -1.82 -6.24 -1.19
N GLY A 107 -2.86 -6.19 -2.04
CA GLY A 107 -2.93 -5.28 -3.19
C GLY A 107 -1.97 -5.61 -4.36
N LYS A 108 -1.32 -6.77 -4.32
CA LYS A 108 -0.45 -7.28 -5.39
C LYS A 108 -1.31 -7.93 -6.48
N CYS A 109 -1.12 -7.55 -7.74
CA CYS A 109 -1.88 -8.11 -8.87
C CYS A 109 -1.23 -9.41 -9.38
N ASN A 110 -2.01 -10.47 -9.56
CA ASN A 110 -1.55 -11.78 -10.04
C ASN A 110 -1.50 -11.86 -11.58
N VAL A 111 -0.92 -10.83 -12.23
CA VAL A 111 -0.90 -10.66 -13.68
C VAL A 111 0.53 -10.68 -14.20
N HIS A 112 0.82 -11.61 -15.12
CA HIS A 112 2.09 -11.69 -15.83
C HIS A 112 1.91 -11.28 -17.29
N HIS A 113 2.53 -10.17 -17.69
CA HIS A 113 2.53 -9.68 -19.06
C HIS A 113 3.47 -10.53 -19.94
N GLY A 114 2.90 -11.56 -20.58
CA GLY A 114 3.63 -12.41 -21.53
C GLY A 114 3.74 -11.79 -22.92
N ASN A 115 4.77 -12.20 -23.69
CA ASN A 115 4.95 -11.88 -25.11
C ASN A 115 4.95 -10.37 -25.46
N VAL A 116 5.49 -9.52 -24.59
CA VAL A 116 5.76 -8.10 -24.91
C VAL A 116 6.91 -8.05 -25.92
N GLN A 117 6.60 -7.83 -27.20
CA GLN A 117 7.60 -7.82 -28.28
C GLN A 117 8.56 -6.61 -28.21
N GLU A 118 8.13 -5.52 -27.58
CA GLU A 118 8.83 -4.23 -27.59
C GLU A 118 9.62 -3.98 -26.30
N THR A 119 10.43 -4.95 -25.86
CA THR A 119 11.22 -4.86 -24.61
C THR A 119 12.17 -3.66 -24.56
N TYR A 120 12.56 -3.11 -25.71
CA TYR A 120 13.37 -1.89 -25.80
C TYR A 120 12.70 -0.67 -25.14
N ARG A 121 11.36 -0.65 -25.01
CA ARG A 121 10.62 0.45 -24.37
C ARG A 121 10.98 0.64 -22.89
N TYR A 122 11.39 -0.44 -22.20
CA TYR A 122 11.92 -0.36 -20.83
C TYR A 122 13.34 0.23 -20.78
N LEU A 123 14.13 0.10 -21.86
CA LEU A 123 15.47 0.67 -21.93
C LEU A 123 15.46 2.16 -22.32
N SER A 124 14.46 2.60 -23.08
CA SER A 124 14.26 4.05 -23.37
C SER A 124 13.84 4.85 -22.14
N ASP A 125 13.21 4.23 -21.14
CA ASP A 125 12.98 4.84 -19.83
C ASP A 125 13.81 4.13 -18.74
N LEU A 126 15.12 4.32 -18.84
CA LEU A 126 16.08 3.81 -17.87
C LEU A 126 15.88 4.40 -16.46
N PHE A 127 15.33 5.62 -16.36
CA PHE A 127 15.16 6.31 -15.07
C PHE A 127 14.05 5.68 -14.24
N THR A 128 12.82 5.56 -14.76
CA THR A 128 11.73 4.91 -13.99
C THR A 128 12.05 3.44 -13.73
N THR A 129 12.68 2.76 -14.70
CA THR A 129 13.15 1.39 -14.54
C THR A 129 14.08 1.25 -13.32
N LEU A 130 15.14 2.07 -13.20
CA LEU A 130 16.09 1.99 -12.08
C LEU A 130 15.43 2.34 -10.72
N VAL A 131 14.48 3.29 -10.72
CA VAL A 131 13.66 3.63 -9.54
C VAL A 131 12.75 2.46 -9.13
N ASP A 132 12.18 1.70 -10.05
CA ASP A 132 11.27 0.59 -9.74
C ASP A 132 11.96 -0.77 -9.47
N LEU A 133 13.24 -0.93 -9.85
CA LEU A 133 14.01 -2.14 -9.49
C LEU A 133 14.08 -2.36 -7.97
N ARG A 134 14.08 -3.62 -7.54
CA ARG A 134 14.23 -4.01 -6.13
C ARG A 134 15.51 -3.42 -5.52
N TRP A 135 15.45 -2.97 -4.26
CA TRP A 135 16.56 -2.35 -3.52
C TRP A 135 17.92 -3.04 -3.70
N ARG A 136 17.98 -4.37 -3.60
CA ARG A 136 19.23 -5.14 -3.77
C ARG A 136 19.89 -4.92 -5.14
N LEU A 137 19.10 -4.89 -6.21
CA LEU A 137 19.61 -4.70 -7.58
C LEU A 137 19.89 -3.22 -7.88
N SER A 138 19.07 -2.32 -7.36
CA SER A 138 19.30 -0.87 -7.46
C SER A 138 20.61 -0.45 -6.78
N LEU A 139 20.90 -0.94 -5.57
CA LEU A 139 22.18 -0.72 -4.88
C LEU A 139 23.35 -1.34 -5.65
N PHE A 140 23.20 -2.55 -6.18
CA PHE A 140 24.22 -3.18 -7.02
C PHE A 140 24.54 -2.35 -8.27
N ILE A 141 23.53 -1.82 -8.96
CA ILE A 141 23.71 -0.95 -10.14
C ILE A 141 24.39 0.37 -9.74
N PHE A 142 24.01 1.00 -8.63
CA PHE A 142 24.68 2.20 -8.14
C PHE A 142 26.18 1.95 -7.90
N THR A 143 26.54 0.89 -7.16
CA THR A 143 27.95 0.53 -6.94
C THR A 143 28.66 0.20 -8.25
N LEU A 144 28.03 -0.54 -9.16
CA LEU A 144 28.61 -0.91 -10.44
C LEU A 144 28.95 0.30 -11.30
N VAL A 145 28.07 1.32 -11.39
CA VAL A 145 28.34 2.50 -12.22
C VAL A 145 29.51 3.33 -11.67
N TYR A 146 29.58 3.57 -10.36
CA TYR A 146 30.73 4.27 -9.77
C TYR A 146 32.05 3.49 -10.00
N VAL A 147 32.05 2.17 -9.77
CA VAL A 147 33.24 1.33 -10.00
C VAL A 147 33.66 1.31 -11.47
N VAL A 148 32.71 1.24 -12.41
CA VAL A 148 33.00 1.32 -13.86
C VAL A 148 33.55 2.70 -14.24
N ASN A 149 33.03 3.79 -13.67
CA ASN A 149 33.52 5.15 -13.93
C ASN A 149 34.97 5.34 -13.44
N TRP A 150 35.27 4.90 -12.21
CA TRP A 150 36.62 4.95 -11.63
C TRP A 150 37.61 4.05 -12.37
N LEU A 151 37.18 2.87 -12.85
CA LEU A 151 38.01 2.00 -13.68
C LEU A 151 38.26 2.61 -15.07
N PHE A 152 37.26 3.27 -15.67
CA PHE A 152 37.39 3.94 -16.96
C PHE A 152 38.36 5.13 -16.89
N PHE A 153 38.16 6.05 -15.94
CA PHE A 153 39.07 7.18 -15.76
C PHE A 153 40.45 6.75 -15.25
N GLY A 154 40.54 5.77 -14.35
CA GLY A 154 41.81 5.19 -13.91
C GLY A 154 42.61 4.55 -15.06
N LEU A 155 41.91 3.92 -16.02
CA LEU A 155 42.53 3.40 -17.24
C LEU A 155 42.99 4.53 -18.18
N LEU A 156 42.22 5.61 -18.34
CA LEU A 156 42.65 6.77 -19.13
C LEU A 156 43.89 7.46 -18.53
N TRP A 157 43.94 7.65 -17.21
CA TRP A 157 45.12 8.17 -16.52
C TRP A 157 46.35 7.26 -16.70
N TYR A 158 46.16 5.95 -16.59
CA TYR A 158 47.23 4.97 -16.84
C TYR A 158 47.71 4.99 -18.30
N ILE A 159 46.81 5.14 -19.27
CA ILE A 159 47.15 5.25 -20.70
C ILE A 159 47.93 6.55 -21.00
N ILE A 160 47.55 7.70 -20.44
CA ILE A 160 48.32 8.96 -20.59
C ILE A 160 49.74 8.77 -20.04
N ALA A 161 49.87 8.22 -18.83
CA ALA A 161 51.17 8.01 -18.20
C ALA A 161 52.05 6.99 -18.97
N LEU A 162 51.45 5.99 -19.63
CA LEU A 162 52.16 5.08 -20.55
C LEU A 162 52.59 5.76 -21.86
N ILE A 163 51.68 6.47 -22.54
CA ILE A 163 51.97 7.14 -23.83
C ILE A 163 53.08 8.19 -23.66
N ARG A 164 53.06 8.91 -22.54
CA ARG A 164 54.06 9.92 -22.18
C ARG A 164 55.39 9.32 -21.72
N GLY A 165 55.42 8.04 -21.34
CA GLY A 165 56.61 7.38 -20.79
C GLY A 165 56.91 7.73 -19.33
N ASP A 166 55.96 8.30 -18.59
CA ASP A 166 56.12 8.69 -17.17
C ASP A 166 56.46 7.47 -16.29
N LEU A 167 55.96 6.27 -16.64
CA LEU A 167 56.26 5.03 -15.90
C LEU A 167 57.67 4.46 -16.16
N TRP A 168 58.35 4.90 -17.23
CA TRP A 168 59.67 4.37 -17.59
C TRP A 168 60.82 5.23 -17.04
N HIS A 169 60.63 6.55 -16.98
CA HIS A 169 61.61 7.51 -16.46
C HIS A 169 61.36 7.85 -14.97
N SER A 170 60.69 6.96 -14.23
CA SER A 170 60.26 7.21 -12.84
C SER A 170 61.40 7.34 -11.83
N ASP A 171 62.61 6.90 -12.20
CA ASP A 171 63.83 6.96 -11.39
C ASP A 171 64.88 7.94 -11.97
N GLU A 172 64.53 8.79 -12.95
CA GLU A 172 65.47 9.75 -13.56
C GLU A 172 65.38 11.16 -12.92
N ASP A 173 66.49 11.61 -12.32
CA ASP A 173 66.68 12.94 -11.74
C ASP A 173 66.54 14.07 -12.77
N GLY A 174 65.29 14.49 -13.04
CA GLY A 174 64.97 15.62 -13.92
C GLY A 174 63.64 15.47 -14.67
N TRP A 175 63.09 14.25 -14.78
CA TRP A 175 61.76 14.07 -15.36
C TRP A 175 60.68 14.58 -14.40
N THR A 176 59.64 15.21 -14.95
CA THR A 176 58.46 15.64 -14.18
C THR A 176 57.22 14.99 -14.78
N PRO A 177 56.63 13.98 -14.09
CA PRO A 177 55.51 13.22 -14.63
C PRO A 177 54.23 14.07 -14.65
N CYS A 178 53.24 13.60 -15.42
CA CYS A 178 51.93 14.25 -15.48
C CYS A 178 51.19 14.21 -14.14
N VAL A 179 51.35 13.11 -13.39
CA VAL A 179 50.84 12.93 -12.03
C VAL A 179 51.93 12.30 -11.17
N GLU A 180 52.22 12.91 -10.02
CA GLU A 180 53.21 12.39 -9.07
C GLU A 180 52.74 11.08 -8.41
N ASN A 181 53.68 10.16 -8.12
CA ASN A 181 53.45 8.88 -7.45
C ASN A 181 52.40 7.95 -8.15
N LEU A 182 52.43 7.92 -9.48
CA LEU A 182 51.60 7.07 -10.36
C LEU A 182 52.42 5.91 -10.95
N ASN A 183 52.91 5.02 -10.08
CA ASN A 183 53.86 3.95 -10.44
C ASN A 183 53.18 2.69 -11.05
N SER A 184 51.85 2.64 -11.09
CA SER A 184 51.05 1.46 -11.51
C SER A 184 49.60 1.81 -11.86
N PHE A 185 48.89 0.88 -12.49
CA PHE A 185 47.44 0.98 -12.70
C PHE A 185 46.65 1.15 -11.38
N VAL A 186 47.09 0.53 -10.29
CA VAL A 186 46.40 0.64 -8.97
C VAL A 186 46.51 2.07 -8.43
N SER A 187 47.66 2.71 -8.58
CA SER A 187 47.83 4.15 -8.25
C SER A 187 47.05 5.07 -9.19
N ALA A 188 46.88 4.73 -10.47
CA ALA A 188 46.05 5.48 -11.41
C ALA A 188 44.55 5.38 -11.06
N PHE A 189 44.10 4.20 -10.66
CA PHE A 189 42.74 3.95 -10.16
C PHE A 189 42.48 4.69 -8.83
N LEU A 190 43.43 4.66 -7.89
CA LEU A 190 43.34 5.45 -6.66
C LEU A 190 43.27 6.95 -6.97
N PHE A 191 44.13 7.47 -7.85
CA PHE A 191 44.07 8.87 -8.28
C PHE A 191 42.72 9.23 -8.91
N SER A 192 42.18 8.37 -9.78
CA SER A 192 40.85 8.57 -10.36
C SER A 192 39.75 8.68 -9.30
N ILE A 193 39.77 7.83 -8.26
CA ILE A 193 38.85 7.95 -7.11
C ILE A 193 39.09 9.27 -6.37
N GLU A 194 40.34 9.58 -6.01
CA GLU A 194 40.71 10.80 -5.27
C GLU A 194 40.23 12.08 -5.98
N THR A 195 40.34 12.11 -7.31
CA THR A 195 39.86 13.19 -8.18
C THR A 195 38.34 13.24 -8.28
N GLU A 196 37.68 12.14 -8.66
CA GLU A 196 36.24 12.14 -8.94
C GLU A 196 35.38 12.33 -7.69
N THR A 197 35.77 11.69 -6.58
CA THR A 197 35.10 11.87 -5.29
C THR A 197 35.51 13.18 -4.59
N THR A 198 36.43 13.94 -5.18
CA THR A 198 36.99 15.21 -4.65
C THR A 198 37.61 15.08 -3.25
N ILE A 199 38.14 13.90 -2.91
CA ILE A 199 38.86 13.65 -1.66
C ILE A 199 40.27 14.26 -1.70
N GLY A 200 40.98 14.08 -2.83
CA GLY A 200 42.31 14.63 -3.10
C GLY A 200 43.31 14.57 -1.93
N TYR A 201 43.89 13.40 -1.64
CA TYR A 201 44.78 13.25 -0.46
C TYR A 201 46.10 14.05 -0.56
N GLY A 202 46.43 14.59 -1.73
CA GLY A 202 47.64 15.39 -1.95
C GLY A 202 48.94 14.59 -2.06
N TYR A 203 48.87 13.26 -1.96
CA TYR A 203 50.01 12.38 -2.26
C TYR A 203 50.20 12.13 -3.76
N ARG A 204 49.15 12.33 -4.55
CA ARG A 204 49.15 12.30 -6.03
C ARG A 204 48.65 13.63 -6.53
N VAL A 205 49.53 14.36 -7.22
CA VAL A 205 49.29 15.74 -7.65
C VAL A 205 49.53 15.83 -9.16
N ILE A 206 48.64 16.52 -9.87
CA ILE A 206 48.78 16.79 -11.30
C ILE A 206 49.78 17.94 -11.51
N THR A 207 50.66 17.82 -12.51
CA THR A 207 51.63 18.87 -12.84
C THR A 207 51.21 19.65 -14.09
N GLU A 208 51.69 20.89 -14.22
CA GLU A 208 51.44 21.75 -15.40
C GLU A 208 52.11 21.23 -16.69
N LYS A 209 52.86 20.12 -16.61
CA LYS A 209 53.68 19.59 -17.71
C LYS A 209 52.89 18.80 -18.77
N CYS A 210 51.60 18.53 -18.55
CA CYS A 210 50.75 17.74 -19.43
C CYS A 210 49.39 18.42 -19.70
N PRO A 211 49.19 19.08 -20.87
CA PRO A 211 47.88 19.65 -21.20
C PRO A 211 46.79 18.59 -21.34
N GLU A 212 47.15 17.38 -21.79
CA GLU A 212 46.26 16.21 -21.88
C GLU A 212 45.67 15.80 -20.52
N GLY A 213 46.49 15.80 -19.47
CA GLY A 213 46.04 15.52 -18.10
C GLY A 213 45.07 16.59 -17.59
N ILE A 214 45.34 17.87 -17.87
CA ILE A 214 44.46 18.98 -17.48
C ILE A 214 43.10 18.87 -18.19
N ILE A 215 43.09 18.47 -19.47
CA ILE A 215 41.85 18.23 -20.23
C ILE A 215 41.10 16.99 -19.68
N LEU A 216 41.79 15.89 -19.38
CA LEU A 216 41.17 14.71 -18.78
C LEU A 216 40.57 15.02 -17.41
N LEU A 217 41.28 15.77 -16.56
CA LEU A 217 40.82 16.25 -15.26
C LEU A 217 39.53 17.07 -15.38
N LEU A 218 39.47 17.99 -16.35
CA LEU A 218 38.27 18.81 -16.62
C LEU A 218 37.08 17.94 -17.03
N ILE A 219 37.30 16.99 -17.96
CA ILE A 219 36.28 16.06 -18.44
C ILE A 219 35.79 15.14 -17.31
N GLN A 220 36.70 14.63 -16.48
CA GLN A 220 36.39 13.78 -15.33
C GLN A 220 35.56 14.53 -14.28
N ALA A 221 35.92 15.78 -13.96
CA ALA A 221 35.16 16.61 -13.03
C ALA A 221 33.73 16.87 -13.54
N ILE A 222 33.58 17.20 -14.83
CA ILE A 222 32.27 17.44 -15.44
C ILE A 222 31.43 16.16 -15.46
N LEU A 223 31.94 15.06 -16.02
CA LEU A 223 31.18 13.81 -16.15
C LEU A 223 30.91 13.14 -14.78
N GLY A 224 31.86 13.17 -13.86
CA GLY A 224 31.67 12.72 -12.48
C GLY A 224 30.57 13.49 -11.76
N SER A 225 30.50 14.82 -11.94
CA SER A 225 29.42 15.64 -11.37
C SER A 225 28.03 15.26 -11.94
N ILE A 226 27.94 14.97 -13.24
CA ILE A 226 26.71 14.57 -13.91
C ILE A 226 26.25 13.17 -13.45
N VAL A 227 27.15 12.18 -13.43
CA VAL A 227 26.87 10.83 -12.94
C VAL A 227 26.41 10.86 -11.49
N ASN A 228 27.13 11.60 -10.63
CA ASN A 228 26.78 11.74 -9.22
C ASN A 228 25.41 12.41 -9.02
N ALA A 229 25.10 13.48 -9.76
CA ALA A 229 23.80 14.15 -9.71
C ALA A 229 22.65 13.21 -10.13
N MET A 230 22.82 12.44 -11.20
CA MET A 230 21.81 11.46 -11.64
C MET A 230 21.58 10.35 -10.61
N MET A 231 22.66 9.78 -10.03
CA MET A 231 22.53 8.69 -9.06
C MET A 231 21.94 9.14 -7.73
N VAL A 232 22.38 10.29 -7.20
CA VAL A 232 21.79 10.88 -5.98
C VAL A 232 20.33 11.27 -6.22
N GLY A 233 19.99 11.85 -7.38
CA GLY A 233 18.61 12.17 -7.74
C GLY A 233 17.71 10.93 -7.85
N CYS A 234 18.17 9.88 -8.52
CA CYS A 234 17.46 8.61 -8.62
C CYS A 234 17.26 7.94 -7.25
N MET A 235 18.28 7.96 -6.40
CA MET A 235 18.19 7.39 -5.04
C MET A 235 17.27 8.22 -4.14
N PHE A 236 17.27 9.54 -4.26
CA PHE A 236 16.32 10.43 -3.57
C PHE A 236 14.87 10.09 -3.95
N VAL A 237 14.54 10.06 -5.25
CA VAL A 237 13.19 9.68 -5.73
C VAL A 237 12.79 8.30 -5.20
N LYS A 238 13.70 7.32 -5.25
CA LYS A 238 13.47 5.96 -4.75
C LYS A 238 13.20 5.87 -3.24
N ILE A 239 13.88 6.69 -2.43
CA ILE A 239 13.63 6.82 -0.99
C ILE A 239 12.28 7.49 -0.72
N SER A 240 11.93 8.52 -1.51
CA SER A 240 10.72 9.30 -1.32
C SER A 240 9.43 8.59 -1.76
N GLN A 241 9.50 7.63 -2.69
CA GLN A 241 8.32 6.91 -3.22
C GLN A 241 7.43 6.33 -2.09
N PRO A 242 6.12 6.63 -2.05
CA PRO A 242 5.24 6.27 -0.92
C PRO A 242 4.80 4.79 -0.91
N LYS A 243 5.62 3.86 -1.44
CA LYS A 243 5.28 2.43 -1.51
C LYS A 243 4.98 1.83 -0.14
N ASN A 244 5.75 2.17 0.88
CA ASN A 244 5.55 1.73 2.27
C ASN A 244 4.33 2.39 2.96
N ARG A 245 3.69 3.41 2.35
CA ARG A 245 2.45 4.02 2.89
C ARG A 245 1.20 3.26 2.49
N ALA A 246 1.23 2.56 1.35
CA ALA A 246 0.17 1.61 1.00
C ALA A 246 0.10 0.43 1.97
N GLU A 247 1.18 0.14 2.71
CA GLU A 247 1.24 -0.92 3.73
C GLU A 247 0.66 -0.51 5.10
N THR A 248 0.50 0.80 5.38
CA THR A 248 -0.16 1.28 6.62
C THR A 248 -1.67 1.50 6.46
N LEU A 249 -2.19 1.38 5.24
CA LEU A 249 -3.61 1.51 4.91
C LEU A 249 -4.26 0.13 4.93
N MET A 250 -5.11 -0.10 5.93
CA MET A 250 -5.76 -1.39 6.17
C MET A 250 -7.17 -1.45 5.57
N PHE A 251 -7.50 -2.62 5.02
CA PHE A 251 -8.86 -2.99 4.64
C PHE A 251 -9.35 -4.14 5.55
N SER A 252 -10.66 -4.24 5.78
CA SER A 252 -11.26 -5.41 6.43
C SER A 252 -10.91 -6.71 5.70
N HIS A 253 -10.67 -7.82 6.41
CA HIS A 253 -10.44 -9.10 5.75
C HIS A 253 -11.65 -9.62 4.97
N LYS A 254 -12.86 -9.26 5.40
CA LYS A 254 -14.14 -9.67 4.81
C LYS A 254 -15.00 -8.43 4.53
N ALA A 255 -15.84 -8.50 3.50
CA ALA A 255 -16.95 -7.57 3.30
C ALA A 255 -18.23 -8.17 3.89
N VAL A 256 -19.21 -7.35 4.21
CA VAL A 256 -20.49 -7.79 4.78
C VAL A 256 -21.67 -7.18 4.03
N ILE A 257 -22.75 -7.93 3.89
CA ILE A 257 -24.02 -7.44 3.37
C ILE A 257 -25.05 -7.47 4.50
N SER A 258 -25.70 -6.34 4.77
CA SER A 258 -26.87 -6.28 5.64
C SER A 258 -27.76 -5.09 5.30
N VAL A 259 -28.98 -5.10 5.84
CA VAL A 259 -29.92 -3.98 5.66
C VAL A 259 -29.48 -2.79 6.54
N ARG A 260 -29.47 -1.61 5.94
CA ARG A 260 -29.27 -0.30 6.59
C ARG A 260 -30.32 0.65 6.04
N ASP A 261 -31.07 1.30 6.93
CA ASP A 261 -32.10 2.29 6.59
C ASP A 261 -33.09 1.78 5.52
N ASN A 262 -33.56 0.54 5.73
CA ASN A 262 -34.42 -0.27 4.85
C ASN A 262 -33.85 -0.64 3.47
N LYS A 263 -32.60 -0.30 3.16
CA LYS A 263 -31.91 -0.68 1.91
C LYS A 263 -30.89 -1.79 2.17
N LEU A 264 -30.62 -2.63 1.17
CA LEU A 264 -29.55 -3.64 1.26
C LEU A 264 -28.21 -3.00 0.87
N CYS A 265 -27.20 -3.07 1.75
CA CYS A 265 -25.90 -2.43 1.51
C CYS A 265 -24.76 -3.44 1.62
N LEU A 266 -23.82 -3.38 0.65
CA LEU A 266 -22.54 -4.07 0.72
C LEU A 266 -21.52 -3.13 1.37
N MET A 267 -20.86 -3.61 2.43
CA MET A 267 -19.99 -2.80 3.27
C MET A 267 -18.60 -3.42 3.46
N PHE A 268 -17.57 -2.59 3.47
CA PHE A 268 -16.21 -2.95 3.89
C PHE A 268 -15.57 -1.82 4.70
N ARG A 269 -14.67 -2.15 5.61
CA ARG A 269 -13.97 -1.16 6.45
C ARG A 269 -12.61 -0.80 5.85
N VAL A 270 -12.24 0.47 5.98
CA VAL A 270 -10.90 1.00 5.66
C VAL A 270 -10.38 1.82 6.84
N GLY A 271 -9.06 1.88 7.04
CA GLY A 271 -8.42 2.68 8.08
C GLY A 271 -6.96 2.98 7.77
N ASP A 272 -6.40 4.05 8.35
CA ASP A 272 -4.96 4.32 8.36
C ASP A 272 -4.43 4.07 9.78
N LEU A 273 -3.39 3.23 9.88
CA LEU A 273 -2.68 2.96 11.15
C LEU A 273 -1.90 4.17 11.69
N ARG A 274 -1.85 5.29 10.95
CA ARG A 274 -0.92 6.39 11.21
C ARG A 274 -1.61 7.76 11.35
N ASN A 275 -1.16 8.53 12.35
CA ASN A 275 -1.65 9.87 12.68
C ASN A 275 -1.33 10.98 11.64
N SER A 276 -0.83 10.65 10.45
CA SER A 276 -0.50 11.62 9.38
C SER A 276 -1.45 11.42 8.22
N HIS A 277 -2.09 12.47 7.74
CA HIS A 277 -3.27 12.33 6.90
C HIS A 277 -2.97 11.89 5.46
N ILE A 278 -3.94 11.19 4.86
CA ILE A 278 -4.03 11.02 3.41
C ILE A 278 -4.88 12.18 2.87
N VAL A 279 -4.24 13.10 2.16
CA VAL A 279 -4.87 14.28 1.56
C VAL A 279 -5.57 13.87 0.26
N GLU A 280 -6.78 14.38 0.01
CA GLU A 280 -7.60 13.98 -1.15
C GLU A 280 -7.79 12.45 -1.26
N ALA A 281 -7.99 11.78 -0.12
CA ALA A 281 -8.31 10.36 -0.09
C ALA A 281 -9.62 10.08 -0.87
N SER A 282 -9.59 9.14 -1.81
CA SER A 282 -10.74 8.73 -2.62
C SER A 282 -10.81 7.21 -2.74
N ILE A 283 -12.00 6.64 -2.61
CA ILE A 283 -12.24 5.19 -2.66
C ILE A 283 -13.04 4.79 -3.90
N ARG A 284 -12.55 3.79 -4.63
CA ARG A 284 -13.22 3.22 -5.81
C ARG A 284 -13.26 1.69 -5.70
N ALA A 285 -14.26 1.05 -6.29
CA ALA A 285 -14.34 -0.40 -6.35
C ALA A 285 -14.81 -0.90 -7.71
N LYS A 286 -14.12 -1.93 -8.24
CA LYS A 286 -14.50 -2.63 -9.47
C LYS A 286 -15.01 -4.02 -9.12
N LEU A 287 -16.19 -4.38 -9.61
CA LEU A 287 -16.60 -5.77 -9.71
C LEU A 287 -15.90 -6.39 -10.91
N ILE A 288 -15.18 -7.48 -10.68
CA ILE A 288 -14.56 -8.30 -11.72
C ILE A 288 -15.32 -9.62 -11.82
N ARG A 289 -15.92 -9.87 -12.98
CA ARG A 289 -16.55 -11.16 -13.31
C ARG A 289 -16.40 -11.49 -14.80
N SER A 290 -16.38 -12.77 -15.14
CA SER A 290 -16.53 -13.20 -16.53
C SER A 290 -17.94 -12.92 -17.02
N GLN A 291 -18.09 -12.35 -18.21
CA GLN A 291 -19.40 -12.04 -18.79
C GLN A 291 -19.43 -12.43 -20.26
N GLN A 292 -20.56 -12.96 -20.70
CA GLN A 292 -20.88 -13.10 -22.13
C GLN A 292 -21.87 -12.00 -22.54
N THR A 293 -21.67 -11.39 -23.72
CA THR A 293 -22.59 -10.40 -24.29
C THR A 293 -23.78 -11.10 -24.97
N LYS A 294 -24.82 -10.35 -25.34
CA LYS A 294 -25.99 -10.91 -26.06
C LYS A 294 -25.64 -11.34 -27.48
N GLU A 295 -24.59 -10.71 -28.01
CA GLU A 295 -23.96 -10.90 -29.30
C GLU A 295 -23.01 -12.13 -29.31
N GLY A 296 -22.77 -12.73 -28.14
CA GLY A 296 -22.01 -13.97 -27.95
C GLY A 296 -20.54 -13.79 -27.57
N GLU A 297 -20.02 -12.56 -27.52
CA GLU A 297 -18.64 -12.25 -27.13
C GLU A 297 -18.39 -12.62 -25.66
N PHE A 298 -17.30 -13.33 -25.38
CA PHE A 298 -16.91 -13.72 -24.03
C PHE A 298 -15.78 -12.81 -23.51
N ILE A 299 -16.08 -12.01 -22.49
CA ILE A 299 -15.16 -11.12 -21.80
C ILE A 299 -14.68 -11.82 -20.52
N PRO A 300 -13.41 -12.29 -20.44
CA PRO A 300 -12.98 -13.17 -19.35
C PRO A 300 -12.96 -12.52 -17.95
N LEU A 301 -12.66 -11.21 -17.90
CA LEU A 301 -12.56 -10.42 -16.68
C LEU A 301 -13.17 -9.03 -16.95
N ASN A 302 -14.49 -8.96 -17.14
CA ASN A 302 -15.16 -7.67 -17.28
C ASN A 302 -15.08 -6.88 -15.97
N GLN A 303 -14.83 -5.58 -16.06
CA GLN A 303 -14.62 -4.69 -14.91
C GLN A 303 -15.72 -3.62 -14.87
N THR A 304 -16.76 -3.84 -14.06
CA THR A 304 -17.87 -2.88 -13.88
C THR A 304 -17.68 -2.09 -12.58
N ASP A 305 -17.89 -0.78 -12.62
CA ASP A 305 -17.72 0.08 -11.44
C ASP A 305 -18.84 -0.12 -10.41
N ILE A 306 -18.51 -0.03 -9.13
CA ILE A 306 -19.45 -0.13 -8.01
C ILE A 306 -19.58 1.27 -7.39
N ASN A 307 -20.76 1.89 -7.51
CA ASN A 307 -20.98 3.23 -7.00
C ASN A 307 -20.99 3.26 -5.46
N ILE A 308 -20.01 3.95 -4.88
CA ILE A 308 -19.77 4.07 -3.44
C ILE A 308 -20.18 5.46 -2.88
N GLY A 309 -20.71 6.34 -3.75
CA GLY A 309 -20.97 7.74 -3.42
C GLY A 309 -20.39 8.71 -4.46
N PHE A 310 -20.15 8.27 -5.69
CA PHE A 310 -19.57 9.11 -6.75
C PHE A 310 -20.53 10.22 -7.19
N ASP A 311 -21.85 9.94 -7.21
CA ASP A 311 -22.87 10.93 -7.58
C ASP A 311 -23.05 12.04 -6.52
N THR A 312 -22.70 11.77 -5.27
CA THR A 312 -22.78 12.71 -4.13
C THR A 312 -21.42 13.32 -3.76
N GLY A 313 -20.33 12.69 -4.18
CA GLY A 313 -18.97 13.03 -3.79
C GLY A 313 -18.57 12.54 -2.38
N ASP A 314 -19.28 11.54 -1.84
CA ASP A 314 -18.95 10.83 -0.58
C ASP A 314 -17.83 9.79 -0.79
N ASP A 315 -17.44 9.52 -2.03
CA ASP A 315 -16.27 8.74 -2.40
C ASP A 315 -14.94 9.38 -1.95
N ARG A 316 -14.96 10.69 -1.66
CA ARG A 316 -13.85 11.47 -1.09
C ARG A 316 -13.89 11.39 0.44
N LEU A 317 -12.92 10.68 1.01
CA LEU A 317 -12.91 10.31 2.43
C LEU A 317 -12.14 11.31 3.29
N PHE A 318 -12.70 11.66 4.45
CA PHE A 318 -11.95 12.23 5.56
C PHE A 318 -11.45 11.10 6.48
N LEU A 319 -10.41 10.39 6.03
CA LEU A 319 -9.90 9.20 6.72
C LEU A 319 -8.98 9.58 7.89
N VAL A 320 -9.55 9.58 9.11
CA VAL A 320 -8.82 9.80 10.37
C VAL A 320 -9.06 8.65 11.36
N SER A 321 -10.31 8.19 11.46
CA SER A 321 -10.69 6.94 12.14
C SER A 321 -11.24 5.93 11.13
N PRO A 322 -11.32 4.62 11.45
CA PRO A 322 -11.79 3.61 10.52
C PRO A 322 -13.21 3.84 9.99
N LEU A 323 -13.33 4.05 8.68
CA LEU A 323 -14.61 4.28 8.00
C LEU A 323 -15.19 2.97 7.46
N ILE A 324 -16.51 2.80 7.57
CA ILE A 324 -17.24 1.72 6.91
C ILE A 324 -17.76 2.28 5.57
N ILE A 325 -17.12 1.88 4.49
CA ILE A 325 -17.50 2.20 3.13
C ILE A 325 -18.74 1.37 2.76
N SER A 326 -19.75 1.99 2.17
CA SER A 326 -21.08 1.39 1.98
C SER A 326 -21.60 1.61 0.55
N HIS A 327 -21.69 0.54 -0.22
CA HIS A 327 -22.37 0.52 -1.51
C HIS A 327 -23.86 0.18 -1.31
N GLU A 328 -24.76 1.08 -1.71
CA GLU A 328 -26.20 0.83 -1.77
C GLU A 328 -26.54 -0.06 -2.97
N ILE A 329 -27.12 -1.24 -2.72
CA ILE A 329 -27.57 -2.17 -3.77
C ILE A 329 -28.92 -1.69 -4.31
N ASN A 330 -28.85 -0.78 -5.28
CA ASN A 330 -30.00 -0.20 -5.99
C ASN A 330 -30.22 -0.84 -7.38
N GLU A 331 -31.22 -0.37 -8.13
CA GLU A 331 -31.59 -0.87 -9.47
C GLU A 331 -30.46 -0.79 -10.52
N LYS A 332 -29.39 -0.01 -10.28
CA LYS A 332 -28.20 0.06 -11.14
C LYS A 332 -27.04 -0.83 -10.66
N SER A 333 -27.14 -1.42 -9.46
CA SER A 333 -26.10 -2.26 -8.88
C SER A 333 -25.99 -3.61 -9.60
N PRO A 334 -24.78 -4.14 -9.85
CA PRO A 334 -24.63 -5.49 -10.37
C PRO A 334 -25.13 -6.59 -9.40
N PHE A 335 -25.38 -6.24 -8.13
CA PHE A 335 -25.89 -7.14 -7.09
C PHE A 335 -27.43 -7.07 -6.91
N TRP A 336 -28.15 -6.29 -7.73
CA TRP A 336 -29.58 -6.03 -7.54
C TRP A 336 -30.46 -7.31 -7.51
N GLU A 337 -30.15 -8.28 -8.37
CA GLU A 337 -30.89 -9.54 -8.51
C GLU A 337 -30.27 -10.70 -7.72
N LEU A 338 -29.26 -10.42 -6.87
CA LEU A 338 -28.54 -11.43 -6.10
C LEU A 338 -29.23 -11.67 -4.75
N SER A 339 -29.80 -12.86 -4.55
CA SER A 339 -30.18 -13.36 -3.22
C SER A 339 -29.02 -14.07 -2.52
N GLN A 340 -29.16 -14.31 -1.21
CA GLN A 340 -28.17 -15.03 -0.42
C GLN A 340 -27.81 -16.41 -1.03
N ALA A 341 -28.80 -17.14 -1.53
CA ALA A 341 -28.63 -18.48 -2.12
C ALA A 341 -28.12 -18.49 -3.58
N GLN A 342 -27.96 -17.31 -4.20
CA GLN A 342 -27.22 -17.12 -5.45
C GLN A 342 -25.78 -16.68 -5.19
N MET A 343 -25.50 -15.96 -4.10
CA MET A 343 -24.14 -15.51 -3.76
C MET A 343 -23.15 -16.68 -3.58
N ASP A 344 -23.59 -17.80 -3.00
CA ASP A 344 -22.79 -19.04 -2.87
C ASP A 344 -22.52 -19.76 -4.22
N LYS A 345 -23.13 -19.28 -5.32
CA LYS A 345 -23.07 -19.88 -6.67
C LYS A 345 -22.44 -18.96 -7.72
N GLU A 346 -22.50 -17.64 -7.54
CA GLU A 346 -21.84 -16.68 -8.43
C GLU A 346 -20.32 -16.64 -8.21
N GLU A 347 -19.58 -16.37 -9.28
CA GLU A 347 -18.11 -16.36 -9.27
C GLU A 347 -17.56 -14.96 -9.61
N PHE A 348 -17.44 -14.11 -8.59
CA PHE A 348 -16.97 -12.74 -8.73
C PHE A 348 -15.80 -12.38 -7.78
N GLU A 349 -15.11 -11.28 -8.07
CA GLU A 349 -14.11 -10.66 -7.21
C GLU A 349 -14.32 -9.14 -7.19
N ILE A 350 -14.51 -8.55 -6.00
CA ILE A 350 -14.59 -7.10 -5.82
C ILE A 350 -13.18 -6.58 -5.53
N VAL A 351 -12.59 -5.80 -6.43
CA VAL A 351 -11.31 -5.11 -6.18
C VAL A 351 -11.59 -3.72 -5.64
N VAL A 352 -11.07 -3.39 -4.47
CA VAL A 352 -11.15 -2.07 -3.85
C VAL A 352 -9.83 -1.32 -3.99
N ILE A 353 -9.91 -0.02 -4.26
CA ILE A 353 -8.78 0.84 -4.59
C ILE A 353 -8.95 2.16 -3.81
N LEU A 354 -8.05 2.41 -2.86
CA LEU A 354 -7.95 3.69 -2.15
C LEU A 354 -6.78 4.48 -2.73
N GLU A 355 -7.03 5.70 -3.17
CA GLU A 355 -6.04 6.64 -3.71
C GLU A 355 -5.99 7.91 -2.87
N GLY A 356 -4.84 8.58 -2.82
CA GLY A 356 -4.70 9.87 -2.16
C GLY A 356 -3.24 10.29 -1.98
N MET A 357 -2.99 11.53 -1.61
CA MET A 357 -1.66 12.10 -1.44
C MET A 357 -1.13 11.95 -0.01
N VAL A 358 0.14 11.58 0.11
CA VAL A 358 0.81 11.48 1.41
C VAL A 358 1.29 12.86 1.85
N GLU A 359 0.64 13.42 2.86
CA GLU A 359 0.86 14.74 3.48
C GLU A 359 2.33 15.20 3.48
N ALA A 360 3.24 14.38 4.00
CA ALA A 360 4.66 14.73 4.16
C ALA A 360 5.50 14.75 2.85
N THR A 361 4.93 14.37 1.70
CA THR A 361 5.67 14.25 0.42
C THR A 361 4.93 14.83 -0.79
N GLY A 362 3.62 15.08 -0.70
CA GLY A 362 2.79 15.52 -1.83
C GLY A 362 2.62 14.48 -2.95
N MET A 363 3.18 13.27 -2.81
CA MET A 363 3.03 12.20 -3.80
C MET A 363 1.77 11.37 -3.56
N THR A 364 1.12 11.01 -4.65
CA THR A 364 0.00 10.07 -4.65
C THR A 364 0.45 8.66 -4.28
N CYS A 365 -0.38 7.97 -3.52
CA CYS A 365 -0.26 6.56 -3.19
C CYS A 365 -1.57 5.85 -3.56
N GLN A 366 -1.49 4.54 -3.81
CA GLN A 366 -2.64 3.69 -4.15
C GLN A 366 -2.55 2.38 -3.38
N ALA A 367 -3.38 2.23 -2.36
CA ALA A 367 -3.61 0.98 -1.66
C ALA A 367 -4.72 0.19 -2.36
N ARG A 368 -4.60 -1.14 -2.41
CA ARG A 368 -5.55 -2.03 -3.10
C ARG A 368 -5.81 -3.26 -2.25
N SER A 369 -6.99 -3.83 -2.37
CA SER A 369 -7.30 -5.18 -1.87
C SER A 369 -8.41 -5.81 -2.71
N SER A 370 -8.80 -7.05 -2.44
CA SER A 370 -9.98 -7.64 -3.05
C SER A 370 -10.79 -8.52 -2.12
N TYR A 371 -12.06 -8.74 -2.47
CA TYR A 371 -12.99 -9.65 -1.81
C TYR A 371 -13.50 -10.66 -2.84
N LEU A 372 -13.18 -11.93 -2.63
CA LEU A 372 -13.79 -13.05 -3.36
C LEU A 372 -15.23 -13.29 -2.87
N ASP A 373 -16.00 -14.06 -3.64
CA ASP A 373 -17.29 -14.66 -3.29
C ASP A 373 -17.39 -15.05 -1.79
N LYS A 374 -16.47 -15.88 -1.31
CA LYS A 374 -16.46 -16.42 0.07
C LYS A 374 -15.98 -15.44 1.14
N GLU A 375 -15.49 -14.28 0.72
CA GLU A 375 -15.02 -13.20 1.58
C GLU A 375 -16.09 -12.11 1.75
N VAL A 376 -17.25 -12.24 1.10
CA VAL A 376 -18.45 -11.44 1.31
C VAL A 376 -19.44 -12.24 2.16
N LEU A 377 -19.91 -11.69 3.29
CA LEU A 377 -20.78 -12.42 4.23
C LEU A 377 -22.16 -11.76 4.37
N TRP A 378 -23.21 -12.55 4.11
CA TRP A 378 -24.61 -12.10 4.20
C TRP A 378 -25.15 -12.14 5.64
N GLY A 379 -25.83 -11.07 6.05
CA GLY A 379 -26.42 -10.93 7.38
C GLY A 379 -25.41 -10.61 8.48
N TYR A 380 -24.40 -9.80 8.18
CA TYR A 380 -23.38 -9.36 9.14
C TYR A 380 -23.22 -7.84 9.16
N ARG A 381 -22.72 -7.32 10.28
CA ARG A 381 -22.24 -5.95 10.47
C ARG A 381 -20.88 -5.96 11.16
N PHE A 382 -20.09 -4.90 10.96
CA PHE A 382 -18.82 -4.71 11.66
C PHE A 382 -19.03 -4.28 13.10
N THR A 383 -18.26 -4.86 14.03
CA THR A 383 -18.22 -4.43 15.43
C THR A 383 -17.77 -2.97 15.54
N PRO A 384 -18.39 -2.11 16.37
CA PRO A 384 -17.90 -0.75 16.62
C PRO A 384 -16.46 -0.74 17.14
N VAL A 385 -15.65 0.21 16.65
CA VAL A 385 -14.21 0.33 17.00
C VAL A 385 -13.86 1.63 17.71
N LEU A 386 -14.79 2.59 17.76
CA LEU A 386 -14.60 3.89 18.38
C LEU A 386 -15.17 3.88 19.79
N SER A 387 -14.32 4.12 20.78
CA SER A 387 -14.68 4.43 22.17
C SER A 387 -14.44 5.92 22.45
N LEU A 388 -15.16 6.47 23.43
CA LEU A 388 -14.93 7.82 23.94
C LEU A 388 -14.23 7.72 25.29
N GLU A 389 -12.91 7.92 25.27
CA GLU A 389 -12.07 8.08 26.46
C GLU A 389 -12.18 9.52 26.99
N LYS A 390 -11.53 9.82 28.13
CA LYS A 390 -11.62 11.14 28.78
C LYS A 390 -10.85 12.22 28.00
N GLY A 391 -11.52 12.81 27.01
CA GLY A 391 -11.04 13.95 26.21
C GLY A 391 -10.55 13.59 24.81
N PHE A 392 -10.61 12.32 24.39
CA PHE A 392 -10.22 11.86 23.06
C PHE A 392 -11.06 10.65 22.63
N TYR A 393 -11.14 10.44 21.32
CA TYR A 393 -11.66 9.20 20.75
C TYR A 393 -10.53 8.18 20.63
N GLU A 394 -10.71 6.99 21.17
CA GLU A 394 -9.79 5.87 20.97
C GLU A 394 -10.34 4.92 19.89
N VAL A 395 -9.44 4.30 19.14
CA VAL A 395 -9.76 3.31 18.10
C VAL A 395 -9.17 1.97 18.51
N ASP A 396 -10.03 1.02 18.87
CA ASP A 396 -9.59 -0.37 19.05
C ASP A 396 -9.36 -1.04 17.69
N TYR A 397 -8.08 -1.22 17.35
CA TYR A 397 -7.68 -1.93 16.15
C TYR A 397 -7.79 -3.47 16.26
N ASN A 398 -8.01 -4.04 17.45
CA ASN A 398 -8.30 -5.47 17.58
C ASN A 398 -9.67 -5.78 16.97
N SER A 399 -10.70 -5.02 17.36
CA SER A 399 -12.06 -5.09 16.80
C SER A 399 -12.18 -4.60 15.34
N PHE A 400 -11.09 -4.17 14.69
CA PHE A 400 -11.12 -3.63 13.32
C PHE A 400 -11.63 -4.65 12.29
N HIS A 401 -11.24 -5.92 12.41
CA HIS A 401 -11.67 -6.98 11.51
C HIS A 401 -12.96 -7.68 11.93
N ASP A 402 -13.46 -7.39 13.14
CA ASP A 402 -14.54 -8.15 13.77
C ASP A 402 -15.92 -7.79 13.23
N ILE A 403 -16.75 -8.83 13.18
CA ILE A 403 -18.08 -8.82 12.61
C ILE A 403 -19.03 -9.64 13.49
N TYR A 404 -20.27 -9.16 13.61
CA TYR A 404 -21.34 -9.86 14.32
C TYR A 404 -22.51 -10.11 13.38
N LYS A 405 -23.25 -11.20 13.62
CA LYS A 405 -24.41 -11.59 12.81
C LYS A 405 -25.62 -10.74 13.18
N THR A 406 -26.36 -10.27 12.18
CA THR A 406 -27.60 -9.50 12.33
C THR A 406 -28.76 -10.22 11.65
N ASN A 407 -29.98 -10.03 12.16
CA ASN A 407 -31.16 -10.42 11.40
C ASN A 407 -31.23 -9.58 10.11
N THR A 408 -31.37 -10.24 8.97
CA THR A 408 -31.29 -9.64 7.63
C THR A 408 -31.99 -10.60 6.67
N PRO A 409 -32.88 -10.12 5.79
CA PRO A 409 -33.60 -10.99 4.87
C PRO A 409 -32.65 -11.68 3.89
N SER A 410 -32.96 -12.92 3.51
CA SER A 410 -32.18 -13.72 2.54
C SER A 410 -32.55 -13.49 1.08
N CYS A 411 -33.62 -12.73 0.81
CA CYS A 411 -34.06 -12.37 -0.54
C CYS A 411 -33.13 -11.34 -1.20
N SER A 412 -33.22 -11.20 -2.52
CA SER A 412 -32.49 -10.21 -3.30
C SER A 412 -32.93 -8.78 -2.98
N ALA A 413 -32.09 -7.79 -3.30
CA ALA A 413 -32.44 -6.37 -3.14
C ALA A 413 -33.69 -5.99 -3.95
N LYS A 414 -33.85 -6.58 -5.14
CA LYS A 414 -35.05 -6.47 -5.99
C LYS A 414 -36.33 -6.95 -5.31
N GLU A 415 -36.30 -8.13 -4.68
CA GLU A 415 -37.44 -8.68 -3.94
C GLU A 415 -37.74 -7.86 -2.67
N LEU A 416 -36.71 -7.46 -1.92
CA LEU A 416 -36.85 -6.58 -0.75
C LEU A 416 -37.51 -5.25 -1.11
N ALA A 417 -37.11 -4.63 -2.22
CA ALA A 417 -37.70 -3.39 -2.71
C ALA A 417 -39.16 -3.58 -3.19
N ALA A 418 -39.49 -4.73 -3.77
CA ALA A 418 -40.88 -5.07 -4.12
C ALA A 418 -41.75 -5.20 -2.85
N THR A 419 -41.30 -5.97 -1.86
CA THR A 419 -42.02 -6.15 -0.58
C THR A 419 -42.20 -4.83 0.17
N LEU A 420 -41.22 -3.92 0.12
CA LEU A 420 -41.36 -2.57 0.71
C LEU A 420 -42.37 -1.69 -0.04
N ARG A 421 -42.42 -1.76 -1.38
CA ARG A 421 -43.43 -1.05 -2.19
C ARG A 421 -44.85 -1.58 -1.90
N GLU A 422 -45.02 -2.90 -1.80
CA GLU A 422 -46.30 -3.53 -1.43
C GLU A 422 -46.72 -3.17 0.01
N GLY A 423 -45.78 -3.22 0.95
CA GLY A 423 -45.99 -2.82 2.35
C GLY A 423 -46.38 -1.34 2.52
N GLN A 424 -45.99 -0.46 1.61
CA GLN A 424 -46.42 0.94 1.58
C GLN A 424 -47.78 1.19 0.92
N LEU A 425 -48.32 0.23 0.16
CA LEU A 425 -49.66 0.33 -0.45
C LEU A 425 -50.77 -0.15 0.50
N LEU A 426 -50.48 -1.17 1.32
CA LEU A 426 -51.42 -1.78 2.28
C LEU A 426 -52.05 -0.84 3.34
N PRO A 427 -51.42 0.25 3.83
CA PRO A 427 -52.06 1.17 4.80
C PRO A 427 -53.35 1.84 4.27
N THR A 428 -53.50 1.89 2.94
CA THR A 428 -54.63 2.54 2.27
C THR A 428 -55.88 1.66 2.19
N LEU A 429 -55.73 0.33 2.24
CA LEU A 429 -56.84 -0.63 2.07
C LEU A 429 -57.51 -1.04 3.38
N SER A 430 -56.79 -0.95 4.51
CA SER A 430 -57.32 -1.32 5.84
C SER A 430 -58.40 -0.38 6.39
N LEU A 431 -58.72 0.72 5.70
CA LEU A 431 -59.75 1.70 6.13
C LEU A 431 -61.11 1.55 5.41
N GLN A 432 -61.28 0.56 4.52
CA GLN A 432 -62.54 0.38 3.76
C GLN A 432 -63.25 -0.97 3.98
N MET A 433 -63.15 -1.55 5.18
CA MET A 433 -63.96 -2.72 5.59
C MET A 433 -64.44 -2.62 7.05
N SER A 434 -65.36 -1.68 7.31
CA SER A 434 -66.25 -1.74 8.48
C SER A 434 -67.65 -1.27 8.09
N GLU A 435 -68.62 -2.19 8.10
CA GLU A 435 -70.01 -1.92 7.73
C GLU A 435 -70.78 -1.39 8.97
N PRO A 436 -71.64 -0.37 8.83
CA PRO A 436 -72.24 0.29 9.99
C PRO A 436 -73.48 -0.45 10.53
N PRO A 437 -73.60 -0.64 11.87
CA PRO A 437 -74.85 -1.14 12.46
C PRO A 437 -75.97 -0.10 12.37
N LYS A 438 -77.21 -0.57 12.16
CA LYS A 438 -78.42 0.27 12.12
C LYS A 438 -79.10 0.40 13.49
N PRO A 439 -79.87 1.48 13.74
CA PRO A 439 -80.27 1.88 15.09
C PRO A 439 -81.60 1.27 15.58
N TYR A 440 -81.72 1.18 16.90
CA TYR A 440 -82.99 1.09 17.65
C TYR A 440 -82.93 2.07 18.83
N ALA A 441 -84.09 2.44 19.40
CA ALA A 441 -84.23 3.68 20.18
C ALA A 441 -84.96 3.52 21.54
N LEU A 442 -84.53 4.35 22.49
CA LEU A 442 -85.23 4.89 23.68
C LEU A 442 -85.77 3.90 24.75
N ASP A 443 -85.11 3.93 25.93
CA ASP A 443 -85.58 4.45 27.23
C ASP A 443 -86.93 3.95 27.85
N PRO A 444 -87.13 3.96 29.21
CA PRO A 444 -86.55 4.93 30.17
C PRO A 444 -86.21 4.48 31.63
N LEU A 445 -85.57 5.41 32.36
CA LEU A 445 -85.61 5.69 33.83
C LEU A 445 -85.22 4.62 34.90
N SER A 446 -84.22 4.96 35.74
CA SER A 446 -84.34 5.13 37.23
C SER A 446 -82.95 5.38 37.90
N THR A 447 -82.57 6.63 38.21
CA THR A 447 -82.59 7.32 39.54
C THR A 447 -81.40 7.10 40.51
N LEU A 448 -81.03 8.20 41.21
CA LEU A 448 -80.28 8.31 42.49
C LEU A 448 -78.73 8.18 42.52
N ASN A 449 -78.07 9.35 42.35
CA ASN A 449 -77.04 9.83 43.30
C ASN A 449 -77.74 10.43 44.56
N PRO A 450 -77.06 10.79 45.69
CA PRO A 450 -75.61 10.99 45.88
C PRO A 450 -75.01 10.37 47.18
N PHE A 451 -73.70 10.58 47.42
CA PHE A 451 -73.22 11.23 48.67
C PHE A 451 -71.79 11.78 48.50
N THR A 452 -71.32 12.56 49.48
CA THR A 452 -70.06 13.35 49.44
C THR A 452 -69.36 13.34 50.80
N LYS A 453 -68.06 13.67 50.84
CA LYS A 453 -67.25 14.03 52.05
C LYS A 453 -66.94 12.86 53.02
N ASP A 454 -65.87 12.84 53.81
CA ASP A 454 -64.65 13.69 53.98
C ASP A 454 -63.65 12.93 54.92
N VAL A 455 -62.41 13.46 55.09
CA VAL A 455 -61.57 13.37 56.33
C VAL A 455 -60.95 12.00 56.71
N ASP A 456 -59.66 11.84 57.07
CA ASP A 456 -58.40 12.62 56.91
C ASP A 456 -57.23 11.55 56.82
N LYS A 457 -56.04 11.50 57.48
CA LYS A 457 -55.27 12.35 58.44
C LYS A 457 -53.80 11.86 58.57
N GLU A 458 -52.83 12.79 58.58
CA GLU A 458 -51.50 12.84 59.30
C GLU A 458 -50.53 11.61 59.29
N GLU A 459 -49.20 11.70 59.44
CA GLU A 459 -48.19 12.77 59.68
C GLU A 459 -46.80 12.20 59.25
N GLU A 460 -45.72 12.94 58.94
CA GLU A 460 -45.47 14.39 58.78
C GLU A 460 -44.75 14.63 57.41
N GLY A 461 -43.55 15.20 57.16
CA GLY A 461 -42.49 15.92 57.90
C GLY A 461 -41.11 15.76 57.22
N GLU A 462 -40.25 16.76 56.98
CA GLU A 462 -40.38 18.23 57.11
C GLU A 462 -39.51 18.96 56.05
N ARG A 463 -40.00 20.13 55.58
CA ARG A 463 -39.30 21.38 55.15
C ARG A 463 -38.23 21.39 54.03
N GLU A 464 -38.28 22.30 53.03
CA GLU A 464 -38.27 23.80 53.02
C GLU A 464 -36.91 24.38 53.47
N GLU A 465 -36.31 25.45 52.93
CA GLU A 465 -36.44 26.31 51.71
C GLU A 465 -35.00 26.95 51.49
N THR A 466 -34.61 27.90 50.61
CA THR A 466 -35.29 28.90 49.75
C THR A 466 -34.57 29.08 48.39
N ASN A 467 -35.32 29.57 47.40
CA ASN A 467 -34.85 30.11 46.10
C ASN A 467 -33.65 31.10 46.15
N GLY A 468 -32.91 31.20 45.04
CA GLY A 468 -33.08 32.42 44.23
C GLY A 468 -31.88 33.30 43.83
N SER A 469 -31.85 33.58 42.53
CA SER A 469 -31.42 34.84 41.87
C SER A 469 -29.94 35.12 41.57
N ALA A 470 -29.77 35.77 40.42
CA ALA A 470 -28.56 36.03 39.66
C ALA A 470 -27.68 37.19 40.19
N ALA A 471 -26.40 37.13 39.82
CA ALA A 471 -25.60 38.28 39.40
C ALA A 471 -24.44 37.80 38.50
N ALA A 472 -23.85 38.71 37.72
CA ALA A 472 -22.64 38.46 36.92
C ALA A 472 -21.49 39.34 37.41
N LEU A 473 -20.24 38.91 37.20
CA LEU A 473 -19.16 39.83 36.76
C LEU A 473 -17.94 39.10 36.16
N GLN A 474 -16.94 39.92 35.84
CA GLN A 474 -15.82 39.76 34.90
C GLN A 474 -14.54 39.12 35.50
N ASP A 475 -13.57 38.91 34.59
CA ASP A 475 -12.09 38.97 34.75
C ASP A 475 -11.28 37.86 35.47
N GLN A 476 -10.48 37.15 34.65
CA GLN A 476 -9.00 37.13 34.59
C GLN A 476 -8.15 37.36 35.87
N PRO A 477 -6.96 36.71 35.99
CA PRO A 477 -5.87 36.71 34.99
C PRO A 477 -5.89 35.60 33.92
#